data_AF-A0A7S4E3K3-F1
#
_entry.id   AF-A0A7S4E3K3-F1
#
_cell.length_a   1.000
_cell.length_b   1.000
_cell.length_c   1.000
_cell.angle_alpha   90.00
_cell.angle_beta   90.00
_cell.angle_gamma   90.00
#
_symmetry.space_group_name_H-M   'P 1'
#
loop_
_entity.id
_entity.type
_entity.pdbx_description
1 polymer ?
#
loop_
_entity_poly.entity_id
_entity_poly.type
_entity_poly.pdbx_seq_one_letter_code
_entity_poly.pdbx_strand_id
1 'polypeptide(L)'
;RLGSRRLTFAPYKPAQIESILTQRLSAGDLSAAFQPQAVTMAARKIAAYSGDIRRALLICSRATELCAERADAARRAGDEATPKEKEYVVTIADVNAADRGLRESAYLGAIEHAAPLEQLVLIALCAELRARKSETAPLEDVARRLARLVALAGDAGDSSRP
;
A
#
# COMPACT_ATOMS: atom_id res chain seq x y z
N ARG A 1 37.18 0.30 -19.01
CA ARG A 1 36.11 -0.39 -19.78
C ARG A 1 35.33 -1.26 -18.81
N LEU A 2 34.08 -0.91 -18.51
CA LEU A 2 33.19 -1.78 -17.71
C LEU A 2 32.77 -2.96 -18.60
N GLY A 3 32.96 -4.20 -18.12
CA GLY A 3 32.77 -5.42 -18.90
C GLY A 3 31.34 -5.59 -19.40
N SER A 4 31.19 -6.20 -20.58
CA SER A 4 29.96 -6.39 -21.36
C SER A 4 28.89 -7.30 -20.72
N ARG A 5 29.05 -7.70 -19.46
CA ARG A 5 28.12 -8.58 -18.74
C ARG A 5 27.37 -7.77 -17.68
N ARG A 6 26.14 -7.37 -18.03
CA ARG A 6 25.19 -6.79 -17.07
C ARG A 6 24.41 -7.91 -16.39
N LEU A 7 24.38 -7.90 -15.07
CA LEU A 7 23.50 -8.76 -14.27
C LEU A 7 22.33 -7.91 -13.79
N THR A 8 21.12 -8.28 -14.19
CA THR A 8 19.88 -7.62 -13.77
C THR A 8 19.27 -8.37 -12.59
N PHE A 9 19.08 -7.68 -11.48
CA PHE A 9 18.38 -8.22 -10.31
C PHE A 9 16.88 -7.97 -10.46
N ALA A 10 16.11 -9.03 -10.66
CA ALA A 10 14.66 -8.94 -10.72
C ALA A 10 14.08 -8.68 -9.31
N PRO A 11 12.91 -8.02 -9.20
CA PRO A 11 12.20 -7.89 -7.94
C PRO A 11 11.86 -9.25 -7.32
N TYR A 12 11.74 -9.28 -5.99
CA TYR A 12 11.42 -10.52 -5.28
C TYR A 12 9.98 -10.96 -5.54
N LYS A 13 9.81 -12.27 -5.76
CA LYS A 13 8.50 -12.92 -5.83
C LYS A 13 7.87 -13.07 -4.43
N PRO A 14 6.54 -13.23 -4.32
CA PRO A 14 5.87 -13.37 -3.02
C PRO A 14 6.51 -14.44 -2.13
N ALA A 15 6.75 -15.64 -2.67
CA ALA A 15 7.36 -16.74 -1.91
C ALA A 15 8.78 -16.44 -1.43
N GLN A 16 9.56 -15.64 -2.19
CA GLN A 16 10.91 -15.25 -1.78
C GLN A 16 10.85 -14.24 -0.64
N ILE A 17 9.93 -13.27 -0.71
CA ILE A 17 9.74 -12.29 0.36
C ILE A 17 9.29 -13.01 1.64
N GLU A 18 8.32 -13.90 1.54
CA GLU A 18 7.82 -14.69 2.68
C GLU A 18 8.94 -15.53 3.31
N SER A 19 9.75 -16.21 2.50
CA SER A 19 10.88 -16.98 2.99
C SER A 19 11.89 -16.10 3.74
N ILE A 20 12.24 -14.93 3.19
CA ILE A 20 13.19 -14.00 3.82
C ILE A 20 12.63 -13.46 5.14
N LEU A 21 11.35 -13.09 5.19
CA LEU A 21 10.70 -12.60 6.41
C LEU A 21 10.68 -13.69 7.49
N THR A 22 10.26 -14.90 7.15
CA THR A 22 10.23 -16.02 8.09
C THR A 22 11.62 -16.36 8.63
N GLN A 23 12.65 -16.39 7.77
CA GLN A 23 14.04 -16.62 8.18
C GLN A 23 14.55 -15.55 9.14
N ARG A 24 14.19 -14.28 8.91
CA ARG A 24 14.55 -13.16 9.79
C ARG A 24 13.85 -13.27 11.15
N LEU A 25 12.57 -13.64 11.15
CA LEU A 25 11.80 -13.83 12.38
C LEU A 25 12.32 -15.02 13.20
N SER A 26 12.67 -16.13 12.55
CA SER A 26 13.24 -17.30 13.22
C SER A 26 14.63 -17.02 13.80
N ALA A 27 15.43 -16.18 13.14
CA ALA A 27 16.77 -15.84 13.62
C ALA A 27 16.77 -14.95 14.88
N GLY A 28 15.64 -14.32 15.21
CA GLY A 28 15.50 -13.43 16.36
C GLY A 28 14.59 -13.96 17.48
N ASP A 29 14.26 -15.26 17.48
CA ASP A 29 13.28 -15.87 18.39
C ASP A 29 11.87 -15.22 18.34
N LEU A 30 11.56 -14.52 17.24
CA LEU A 30 10.29 -13.81 17.01
C LEU A 30 9.31 -14.62 16.16
N SER A 31 9.51 -15.94 16.05
CA SER A 31 8.66 -16.80 15.21
C SER A 31 7.20 -16.81 15.65
N ALA A 32 6.93 -16.65 16.96
CA ALA A 32 5.59 -16.55 17.53
C ALA A 32 5.00 -15.12 17.51
N ALA A 33 5.81 -14.11 17.22
CA ALA A 33 5.37 -12.70 17.25
C ALA A 33 4.46 -12.33 16.07
N PHE A 34 4.49 -13.10 14.98
CA PHE A 34 3.67 -12.85 13.79
C PHE A 34 2.73 -14.00 13.51
N GLN A 35 1.48 -13.67 13.21
CA GLN A 35 0.58 -14.65 12.61
C GLN A 35 1.10 -15.04 11.21
N PRO A 36 1.19 -16.35 10.88
CA PRO A 36 1.70 -16.78 9.57
C PRO A 36 0.95 -16.13 8.39
N GLN A 37 -0.37 -16.02 8.50
CA GLN A 37 -1.21 -15.38 7.49
C GLN A 37 -0.89 -13.89 7.28
N ALA A 38 -0.44 -13.18 8.32
CA ALA A 38 -0.04 -11.78 8.23
C ALA A 38 1.26 -11.63 7.42
N VAL A 39 2.22 -12.56 7.59
CA VAL A 39 3.47 -12.60 6.81
C VAL A 39 3.18 -12.91 5.35
N THR A 40 2.39 -13.94 5.06
CA THR A 40 1.98 -14.28 3.68
C THR A 40 1.25 -13.11 3.01
N MET A 41 0.37 -12.41 3.73
CA MET A 41 -0.32 -11.23 3.20
C MET A 41 0.65 -10.09 2.87
N ALA A 42 1.56 -9.76 3.79
CA ALA A 42 2.56 -8.72 3.58
C ALA A 42 3.42 -9.01 2.33
N ALA A 43 3.87 -10.26 2.20
CA ALA A 43 4.68 -10.70 1.07
C ALA A 43 3.94 -10.57 -0.27
N ARG A 44 2.69 -11.02 -0.35
CA ARG A 44 1.86 -10.91 -1.56
C ARG A 44 1.63 -9.46 -1.96
N LYS A 45 1.28 -8.63 -0.98
CA LYS A 45 0.97 -7.21 -1.22
C LYS A 45 2.19 -6.50 -1.80
N ILE A 46 3.36 -6.69 -1.22
CA ILE A 46 4.58 -5.96 -1.62
C ILE A 46 5.11 -6.44 -2.96
N ALA A 47 5.08 -7.74 -3.22
CA ALA A 47 5.43 -8.30 -4.52
C ALA A 47 4.54 -7.75 -5.65
N ALA A 48 3.27 -7.46 -5.38
CA ALA A 48 2.35 -6.89 -6.37
C ALA A 48 2.67 -5.42 -6.74
N TYR A 49 3.29 -4.66 -5.83
CA TYR A 49 3.62 -3.24 -6.08
C TYR A 49 5.06 -3.02 -6.54
N SER A 50 6.05 -3.51 -5.77
CA SER A 50 7.46 -3.21 -6.03
C SER A 50 8.38 -4.42 -5.97
N GLY A 51 8.06 -5.43 -5.15
CA GLY A 51 8.96 -6.53 -4.84
C GLY A 51 10.23 -6.11 -4.09
N ASP A 52 10.26 -4.95 -3.43
CA ASP A 52 11.38 -4.50 -2.58
C ASP A 52 11.26 -5.06 -1.16
N ILE A 53 12.20 -5.92 -0.78
CA ILE A 53 12.26 -6.54 0.55
C ILE A 53 12.45 -5.52 1.68
N ARG A 54 13.10 -4.39 1.41
CA ARG A 54 13.31 -3.34 2.42
C ARG A 54 11.98 -2.73 2.84
N ARG A 55 11.08 -2.51 1.87
CA ARG A 55 9.72 -2.04 2.16
C ARG A 55 8.94 -3.06 3.00
N ALA A 56 9.16 -4.36 2.76
CA ALA A 56 8.53 -5.42 3.56
C ALA A 56 8.98 -5.42 5.01
N LEU A 57 10.28 -5.34 5.25
CA LEU A 57 10.82 -5.26 6.60
C LEU A 57 10.33 -4.01 7.33
N LEU A 58 10.24 -2.88 6.64
CA LEU A 58 9.74 -1.65 7.22
C LEU A 58 8.26 -1.75 7.62
N ILE A 59 7.41 -2.34 6.77
CA ILE A 59 5.99 -2.58 7.10
C ILE A 59 5.88 -3.52 8.31
N CYS A 60 6.67 -4.59 8.35
CA CYS A 60 6.68 -5.50 9.50
C CYS A 60 7.12 -4.79 10.80
N SER A 61 8.13 -3.92 10.74
CA SER A 61 8.57 -3.10 11.88
C SER A 61 7.46 -2.17 12.37
N ARG A 62 6.79 -1.47 11.45
CA ARG A 62 5.68 -0.60 11.86
C ARG A 62 4.49 -1.41 12.39
N ALA A 63 4.23 -2.60 11.85
CA ALA A 63 3.19 -3.48 12.35
C ALA A 63 3.47 -3.99 13.77
N THR A 64 4.73 -4.24 14.13
CA THR A 64 5.10 -4.58 15.51
C THR A 64 4.88 -3.42 16.48
N GLU A 65 5.19 -2.18 16.06
CA GLU A 65 4.92 -0.99 16.87
C GLU A 65 3.42 -0.81 17.12
N LEU A 66 2.59 -0.94 16.08
CA LEU A 66 1.14 -0.85 16.20
C LEU A 66 0.55 -1.96 17.10
N CYS A 67 1.11 -3.16 17.03
CA CYS A 67 0.72 -4.26 17.92
C CYS A 67 1.05 -3.94 19.38
N ALA A 68 2.21 -3.34 19.66
CA ALA A 68 2.59 -2.90 20.99
C ALA A 68 1.69 -1.76 21.49
N GLU A 69 1.42 -0.75 20.66
CA GLU A 69 0.49 0.35 20.96
C GLU A 69 -0.92 -0.19 21.30
N ARG A 70 -1.40 -1.18 20.54
CA ARG A 70 -2.69 -1.87 20.78
C ARG A 70 -2.71 -2.61 22.12
N ALA A 71 -1.64 -3.34 22.44
CA ALA A 71 -1.53 -4.04 23.72
C ALA A 71 -1.46 -3.08 24.91
N ASP A 72 -0.71 -1.98 24.79
CA ASP A 72 -0.60 -0.96 25.83
C ASP A 72 -1.92 -0.21 26.05
N ALA A 73 -2.67 0.07 24.98
CA ALA A 73 -4.00 0.66 25.08
C ALA A 73 -4.99 -0.26 25.80
N ALA A 74 -4.96 -1.56 25.53
CA ALA A 74 -5.80 -2.55 26.21
C ALA A 74 -5.48 -2.62 27.72
N ARG A 75 -4.20 -2.59 28.10
CA ARG A 75 -3.79 -2.54 29.51
C ARG A 75 -4.30 -1.30 30.25
N ARG A 76 -4.31 -0.13 29.59
CA ARG A 76 -4.80 1.12 30.19
C ARG A 76 -6.32 1.16 30.33
N ALA A 77 -7.04 0.40 29.51
CA ALA A 77 -8.50 0.36 29.53
C ALA A 77 -9.09 -0.49 30.69
N GLY A 78 -8.24 -1.11 31.53
CA GLY A 78 -8.67 -1.75 32.77
C GLY A 78 -8.94 -3.26 32.70
N ASP A 79 -8.50 -3.95 31.64
CA ASP A 79 -8.48 -5.41 31.62
C ASP A 79 -7.32 -5.93 32.51
N GLU A 80 -7.53 -5.94 33.83
CA GLU A 80 -6.62 -6.53 34.84
C GLU A 80 -6.61 -8.07 34.80
N ALA A 81 -6.37 -8.66 33.64
CA ALA A 81 -6.02 -10.07 33.53
C ALA A 81 -4.75 -10.16 32.71
N THR A 82 -3.62 -10.36 33.42
CA THR A 82 -2.31 -10.85 32.94
C THR A 82 -2.12 -10.84 31.42
N PRO A 83 -1.10 -10.14 30.88
CA PRO A 83 -0.91 -10.01 29.43
C PRO A 83 -0.85 -11.41 28.82
N LYS A 84 -1.92 -11.80 28.13
CA LYS A 84 -1.97 -13.09 27.46
C LYS A 84 -0.96 -12.98 26.34
N GLU A 85 -0.10 -13.97 26.16
CA GLU A 85 0.88 -14.01 25.04
C GLU A 85 0.23 -13.72 23.68
N LYS A 86 -1.08 -13.95 23.55
CA LYS A 86 -1.91 -13.61 22.37
C LYS A 86 -2.05 -12.11 22.08
N GLU A 87 -1.81 -11.21 23.03
CA GLU A 87 -1.91 -9.76 22.81
C GLU A 87 -0.76 -9.20 21.97
N TYR A 88 0.43 -9.78 22.12
CA TYR A 88 1.65 -9.37 21.40
C TYR A 88 1.86 -10.12 20.08
N VAL A 89 0.78 -10.65 19.50
CA VAL A 89 0.82 -11.28 18.19
C VAL A 89 0.38 -10.25 17.14
N VAL A 90 1.27 -10.00 16.17
CA VAL A 90 1.00 -9.14 15.02
C VAL A 90 -0.03 -9.83 14.13
N THR A 91 -1.14 -9.14 13.93
CA THR A 91 -2.28 -9.59 13.13
C THR A 91 -2.25 -9.00 11.72
N ILE A 92 -3.10 -9.53 10.84
CA ILE A 92 -3.35 -8.96 9.52
C ILE A 92 -3.79 -7.48 9.61
N ALA A 93 -4.56 -7.11 10.64
CA ALA A 93 -5.04 -5.75 10.83
C ALA A 93 -3.88 -4.78 11.08
N ASP A 94 -2.92 -5.17 11.92
CA ASP A 94 -1.73 -4.38 12.23
C ASP A 94 -0.87 -4.16 10.97
N VAL A 95 -0.68 -5.19 10.15
CA VAL A 95 0.06 -5.09 8.88
C VAL A 95 -0.66 -4.17 7.88
N ASN A 96 -1.99 -4.23 7.80
CA ASN A 96 -2.76 -3.36 6.92
C ASN A 96 -2.75 -1.90 7.39
N ALA A 97 -2.83 -1.66 8.70
CA ALA A 97 -2.68 -0.33 9.27
C ALA A 97 -1.27 0.23 9.04
N ALA A 98 -0.24 -0.60 9.21
CA ALA A 98 1.14 -0.23 8.91
C ALA A 98 1.32 0.16 7.44
N ASP A 99 0.85 -0.65 6.49
CA ASP A 99 0.95 -0.30 5.06
C ASP A 99 0.20 0.99 4.72
N ARG A 100 -0.98 1.23 5.32
CA ARG A 100 -1.70 2.51 5.13
C ARG A 100 -0.91 3.69 5.67
N GLY A 101 -0.44 3.63 6.91
CA GLY A 101 0.35 4.71 7.50
C GLY A 101 1.66 4.99 6.75
N LEU A 102 2.26 3.97 6.12
CA LEU A 102 3.43 4.15 5.24
C LEU A 102 3.10 4.63 3.82
N ARG A 103 1.83 4.60 3.42
CA ARG A 103 1.33 5.12 2.14
C ARG A 103 0.77 6.52 2.29
N GLU A 104 0.27 6.87 3.47
CA GLU A 104 -0.32 8.17 3.77
C GLU A 104 0.73 9.28 3.64
N SER A 105 0.82 9.84 2.44
CA SER A 105 1.42 11.15 2.25
C SER A 105 0.31 12.20 2.18
N ALA A 106 0.58 13.42 2.66
CA ALA A 106 -0.40 14.51 2.66
C ALA A 106 -0.98 14.77 1.26
N TYR A 107 -0.17 14.61 0.21
CA TYR A 107 -0.60 14.75 -1.19
C TYR A 107 -1.48 13.59 -1.66
N LEU A 108 -1.24 12.35 -1.22
CA LEU A 108 -2.12 11.23 -1.57
C LEU A 108 -3.46 11.33 -0.86
N GLY A 109 -3.48 11.74 0.42
CA GLY A 109 -4.71 12.01 1.15
C GLY A 109 -5.52 13.16 0.52
N ALA A 110 -4.86 14.22 0.07
CA ALA A 110 -5.52 15.32 -0.64
C ALA A 110 -6.18 14.85 -1.95
N ILE A 111 -5.54 13.95 -2.71
CA ILE A 111 -6.11 13.38 -3.94
C ILE A 111 -7.28 12.44 -3.64
N GLU A 112 -7.15 11.59 -2.61
CA GLU A 112 -8.18 10.62 -2.22
C GLU A 112 -9.47 11.30 -1.74
N HIS A 113 -9.34 12.43 -1.04
CA HIS A 113 -10.47 13.21 -0.52
C HIS A 113 -10.85 14.43 -1.37
N ALA A 114 -10.26 14.60 -2.56
CA ALA A 114 -10.63 15.66 -3.49
C ALA A 114 -12.07 15.50 -3.99
N ALA A 115 -12.71 16.59 -4.40
CA ALA A 115 -14.07 16.54 -4.95
C ALA A 115 -14.10 15.67 -6.23
N PRO A 116 -15.22 15.00 -6.56
CA PRO A 116 -15.30 14.13 -7.73
C PRO A 116 -14.89 14.81 -9.05
N LEU A 117 -15.22 16.09 -9.21
CA LEU A 117 -14.81 16.89 -10.37
C LEU A 117 -13.30 17.12 -10.39
N GLU A 118 -12.67 17.40 -9.24
CA GLU A 118 -11.23 17.59 -9.11
C GLU A 118 -10.48 16.29 -9.43
N GLN A 119 -10.99 15.14 -8.96
CA GLN A 119 -10.45 13.83 -9.31
C GLN A 119 -10.54 13.56 -10.82
N LEU A 120 -11.67 13.90 -11.46
CA LEU A 120 -11.82 13.78 -12.91
C LEU A 120 -10.86 14.70 -13.68
N VAL A 121 -10.61 15.92 -13.18
CA VAL A 121 -9.61 16.83 -13.75
C VAL A 121 -8.21 16.20 -13.68
N LEU A 122 -7.83 15.63 -12.54
CA LEU A 122 -6.55 14.93 -12.37
C LEU A 122 -6.43 13.72 -13.31
N ILE A 123 -7.51 12.94 -13.46
CA ILE A 123 -7.55 11.80 -14.40
C ILE A 123 -7.40 12.29 -15.84
N ALA A 124 -8.11 13.36 -16.24
CA ALA A 124 -8.02 13.96 -17.57
C ALA A 124 -6.60 14.46 -17.87
N LEU A 125 -5.97 15.14 -16.90
CA LEU A 125 -4.60 15.60 -17.00
C LEU A 125 -3.63 14.42 -17.17
N CYS A 126 -3.70 13.40 -16.31
CA CYS A 126 -2.84 12.22 -16.42
C CYS A 126 -3.02 11.50 -17.77
N ALA A 127 -4.24 11.45 -18.30
CA ALA A 127 -4.53 10.84 -19.59
C ALA A 127 -3.93 11.64 -20.76
N GLU A 128 -3.94 12.97 -20.70
CA GLU A 128 -3.29 13.84 -21.68
C GLU A 128 -1.76 13.75 -21.63
N LEU A 129 -1.17 13.80 -20.43
CA LEU A 129 0.28 13.68 -20.25
C LEU A 129 0.80 12.34 -20.81
N ARG A 130 0.09 11.24 -20.52
CA ARG A 130 0.44 9.91 -21.06
C ARG A 130 0.30 9.83 -22.57
N ALA A 131 -0.76 10.42 -23.14
CA ALA A 131 -0.97 10.41 -24.59
C ALA A 131 0.11 11.19 -25.33
N ARG A 132 0.56 12.32 -24.76
CA ARG A 132 1.59 13.19 -25.36
C ARG A 132 3.01 12.72 -25.11
N LYS A 133 3.23 11.89 -24.09
CA LYS A 133 4.57 11.57 -23.55
C LYS A 133 5.34 12.86 -23.18
N SER A 134 4.62 13.85 -22.68
CA SER A 134 5.14 15.16 -22.27
C SER A 134 4.84 15.36 -20.79
N GLU A 135 5.72 16.10 -20.10
CA GLU A 135 5.53 16.51 -18.71
C GLU A 135 4.58 17.71 -18.57
N THR A 136 4.22 18.35 -19.69
CA THR A 136 3.31 19.50 -19.72
C THR A 136 2.16 19.27 -20.71
N ALA A 137 0.99 19.78 -20.37
CA ALA A 137 -0.20 19.79 -21.22
C ALA A 137 -0.90 21.16 -21.12
N PRO A 138 -1.35 21.73 -22.25
CA PRO A 138 -2.12 22.96 -22.23
C PRO A 138 -3.51 22.71 -21.61
N LEU A 139 -4.00 23.70 -20.87
CA LEU A 139 -5.24 23.60 -20.10
C LEU A 139 -6.45 23.29 -20.99
N GLU A 140 -6.48 23.82 -22.22
CA GLU A 140 -7.57 23.60 -23.18
C GLU A 140 -7.74 22.13 -23.55
N ASP A 141 -6.64 21.41 -23.74
CA ASP A 141 -6.68 20.00 -24.11
C ASP A 141 -7.12 19.13 -22.93
N VAL A 142 -6.72 19.48 -21.72
CA VAL A 142 -7.19 18.85 -20.48
C VAL A 142 -8.69 19.10 -20.29
N ALA A 143 -9.17 20.32 -20.51
CA ALA A 143 -10.59 20.65 -20.44
C ALA A 143 -11.41 19.88 -21.48
N ARG A 144 -10.90 19.75 -22.71
CA ARG A 144 -11.54 18.95 -23.77
C ARG A 144 -11.57 17.45 -23.41
N ARG A 145 -10.54 16.94 -22.74
CA ARG A 145 -10.48 15.55 -22.26
C ARG A 145 -11.47 15.32 -21.11
N LEU A 146 -11.54 16.26 -20.17
CA LEU A 146 -12.52 16.24 -19.08
C LEU A 146 -13.95 16.22 -19.60
N ALA A 147 -14.29 17.11 -20.54
CA ALA A 147 -15.63 17.17 -21.14
C ALA A 147 -16.05 15.82 -21.75
N ARG A 148 -15.12 15.11 -22.41
CA ARG A 148 -15.37 13.76 -22.95
C ARG A 148 -15.58 12.73 -21.85
N LEU A 149 -14.79 12.76 -20.78
CA LEU A 149 -14.93 11.84 -19.65
C LEU A 149 -16.26 12.04 -18.92
N VAL A 150 -16.69 13.28 -18.75
CA VAL A 150 -17.99 13.60 -18.15
C VAL A 150 -19.13 13.14 -19.06
N ALA A 151 -19.04 13.35 -20.38
CA ALA A 151 -20.04 12.86 -21.32
C ALA A 151 -20.18 11.32 -21.29
N LEU A 152 -19.06 10.59 -21.25
CA LEU A 152 -19.05 9.12 -21.13
C LEU A 152 -19.61 8.64 -19.79
N ALA A 153 -19.35 9.35 -18.70
CA ALA A 153 -19.89 9.03 -17.39
C ALA A 153 -21.40 9.32 -17.30
N GLY A 154 -21.89 10.33 -18.03
CA GLY A 154 -23.32 10.63 -18.16
C GLY A 154 -24.11 9.52 -18.85
N ASP A 155 -23.58 8.97 -19.96
CA ASP A 155 -24.21 7.85 -20.69
C ASP A 155 -24.25 6.55 -19.87
N ALA A 156 -23.26 6.32 -19.00
CA ALA A 156 -23.22 5.13 -18.14
C ALA A 156 -24.26 5.18 -17.00
N GLY A 157 -24.75 6.37 -16.63
CA GLY A 157 -25.72 6.57 -15.55
C GLY A 157 -27.19 6.37 -15.96
N ASP A 158 -27.48 6.34 -17.27
CA ASP A 158 -28.87 6.33 -17.78
C ASP A 158 -29.39 4.92 -18.13
N SER A 159 -28.56 3.88 -17.96
CA SER A 159 -28.98 2.47 -18.14
C SER A 159 -29.55 1.81 -16.87
N SER A 160 -29.77 2.59 -15.81
CA SER A 160 -30.24 2.14 -14.48
C SER A 160 -31.37 3.02 -13.92
N ARG A 161 -32.37 3.34 -14.75
CA ARG A 161 -33.69 3.81 -14.29
C ARG A 161 -34.78 3.05 -15.05
N PRO A 162 -35.89 2.70 -14.37
CA PRO A 162 -36.67 1.48 -14.59
C PRO A 162 -37.37 1.39 -15.94
#